data_AF-A0A2V5VH53-F1
#
_entry.id   AF-A0A2V5VH53-F1
#
_cell.length_a   1.000
_cell.length_b   1.000
_cell.length_c   1.000
_cell.angle_alpha   90.00
_cell.angle_beta   90.00
_cell.angle_gamma   90.00
#
_symmetry.space_group_name_H-M   'P 1'
#
loop_
_entity.id
_entity.type
_entity.pdbx_description
1 polymer ?
#
loop_
_entity_poly.entity_id
_entity_poly.type
_entity_poly.pdbx_seq_one_letter_code
_entity_poly.pdbx_strand_id
1 'polypeptide(L)'
;MVVSDSDRFLACKHCLRHGLFMHATIYGRGQMVIPAKARKEARIGTGDVVNVLPEGDGRLVLVRMERPKPKPRNKVRIIRRKGKHSLLSIGRPVSREEIFKALEQFPP
;
A
#
# COMPACT_ATOMS: atom_id res chain seq x y z
N MET A 1 6.51 32.27 -28.59
CA MET A 1 6.60 30.90 -29.13
C MET A 1 7.81 30.21 -28.53
N VAL A 2 7.54 29.09 -27.86
CA VAL A 2 8.40 27.93 -27.58
C VAL A 2 9.67 28.17 -26.75
N VAL A 3 9.49 28.00 -25.44
CA VAL A 3 10.53 27.60 -24.48
C VAL A 3 11.15 26.30 -24.98
N SER A 4 12.46 26.27 -25.24
CA SER A 4 13.17 25.05 -25.64
C SER A 4 14.26 24.73 -24.63
N ASP A 5 14.04 23.60 -23.96
CA ASP A 5 14.99 22.56 -23.55
C ASP A 5 16.46 22.94 -23.47
N SER A 6 17.01 22.97 -22.25
CA SER A 6 18.21 22.19 -21.91
C SER A 6 18.49 22.27 -20.40
N ASP A 7 18.92 21.15 -19.82
CA ASP A 7 19.73 21.11 -18.61
C ASP A 7 19.06 21.36 -17.25
N ARG A 8 18.10 20.49 -16.93
CA ARG A 8 18.04 19.95 -15.56
C ARG A 8 18.18 18.43 -15.57
N PHE A 9 19.32 17.99 -16.11
CA PHE A 9 19.94 16.74 -15.71
C PHE A 9 20.32 16.83 -14.22
N LEU A 10 19.35 16.56 -13.34
CA LEU A 10 19.65 16.02 -12.02
C LEU A 10 20.10 14.57 -12.23
N ALA A 11 21.29 14.43 -12.80
CA ALA A 11 22.05 13.21 -12.81
C ALA A 11 22.15 12.76 -11.36
N CYS A 12 21.39 11.73 -11.00
CA CYS A 12 21.51 11.06 -9.72
C CYS A 12 22.93 10.50 -9.66
N LYS A 13 23.83 11.21 -8.98
CA LYS A 13 25.26 10.89 -8.80
C LYS A 13 25.51 9.53 -8.11
N HIS A 14 24.45 8.76 -7.84
CA HIS A 14 24.52 7.41 -7.27
C HIS A 14 24.44 6.28 -8.30
N CYS A 15 24.24 6.56 -9.59
CA CYS A 15 24.14 5.51 -10.62
C CYS A 15 25.46 4.83 -11.00
N LEU A 16 26.61 5.23 -10.43
CA LEU A 16 27.93 4.87 -10.98
C LEU A 16 28.68 3.73 -10.28
N ARG A 17 28.09 2.96 -9.36
CA ARG A 17 28.76 1.78 -8.78
C ARG A 17 27.82 0.61 -8.45
N HIS A 18 27.29 -0.05 -9.47
CA HIS A 18 26.67 -1.38 -9.28
C HIS A 18 27.33 -2.44 -10.17
N GLY A 19 28.53 -2.84 -9.78
CA GLY A 19 29.33 -3.90 -10.42
C GLY A 19 28.85 -5.33 -10.17
N LEU A 20 27.53 -5.57 -10.10
CA LEU A 20 26.93 -6.90 -10.10
C LEU A 20 25.61 -6.78 -10.85
N PHE A 21 25.57 -7.26 -12.09
CA PHE A 21 24.43 -7.13 -12.98
C PHE A 21 23.10 -7.55 -12.31
N MET A 22 22.20 -6.58 -12.11
CA MET A 22 20.84 -6.82 -11.62
C MET A 22 19.94 -7.17 -12.82
N HIS A 23 20.04 -8.39 -13.32
CA HIS A 23 19.15 -8.84 -14.39
C HIS A 23 17.77 -9.22 -13.83
N ALA A 24 16.71 -8.80 -14.53
CA ALA A 24 15.35 -9.23 -14.30
C ALA A 24 14.89 -10.03 -15.52
N THR A 25 14.28 -11.19 -15.29
CA THR A 25 13.68 -12.00 -16.36
C THR A 25 12.19 -11.68 -16.46
N ILE A 26 11.73 -11.45 -17.69
CA ILE A 26 10.31 -11.36 -18.01
C ILE A 26 9.83 -12.76 -18.35
N TYR A 27 8.89 -13.27 -17.56
CA TYR A 27 8.22 -14.54 -17.76
C TYR A 27 6.96 -14.34 -18.62
N GLY A 28 6.15 -15.39 -18.75
CA GLY A 28 4.87 -15.33 -19.44
C GLY A 28 3.94 -14.25 -18.87
N ARG A 29 3.11 -13.68 -19.76
CA ARG A 29 2.09 -12.67 -19.41
C ARG A 29 2.65 -11.37 -18.82
N GLY A 30 3.91 -11.04 -19.10
CA GLY A 30 4.54 -9.78 -18.64
C GLY A 30 4.93 -9.80 -17.17
N GLN A 31 4.95 -10.97 -16.52
CA GLN A 31 5.41 -11.07 -15.14
C GLN A 31 6.93 -10.87 -15.08
N MET A 32 7.39 -9.90 -14.30
CA MET A 32 8.81 -9.64 -14.11
C MET A 32 9.19 -9.74 -12.62
N VAL A 33 10.31 -10.42 -12.34
CA VAL A 33 10.84 -10.51 -10.97
C VAL A 33 11.91 -9.43 -10.78
N ILE A 34 11.62 -8.48 -9.88
CA ILE A 34 12.59 -7.44 -9.50
C ILE A 34 13.55 -8.03 -8.44
N PRO A 35 14.88 -8.05 -8.70
CA PRO A 35 15.87 -8.57 -7.77
C PRO A 35 15.79 -7.92 -6.39
N ALA A 36 16.06 -8.71 -5.34
CA ALA A 36 15.92 -8.26 -3.95
C ALA A 36 16.77 -7.04 -3.61
N LYS A 37 17.97 -6.93 -4.19
CA LYS A 37 18.87 -5.78 -3.98
C LYS A 37 18.27 -4.49 -4.58
N ALA A 38 17.85 -4.53 -5.84
CA ALA A 38 17.15 -3.41 -6.49
C ALA A 38 15.90 -2.96 -5.72
N ARG A 39 15.11 -3.90 -5.19
CA ARG A 39 13.95 -3.58 -4.33
C ARG A 39 14.35 -2.84 -3.05
N LYS A 40 15.41 -3.28 -2.37
CA LYS A 40 15.90 -2.66 -1.13
C LYS A 40 16.41 -1.24 -1.37
N GLU A 41 17.18 -1.05 -2.44
CA GLU A 41 17.71 0.26 -2.84
C GLU A 41 16.58 1.22 -3.22
N ALA A 42 15.59 0.75 -3.98
CA ALA A 42 14.41 1.52 -4.35
C ALA A 42 13.36 1.66 -3.22
N ARG A 43 13.57 1.02 -2.06
CA ARG A 43 12.63 0.97 -0.92
C ARG A 43 11.22 0.50 -1.31
N ILE A 44 11.14 -0.47 -2.21
CA ILE A 44 9.90 -1.12 -2.68
C ILE A 44 9.78 -2.47 -1.98
N GLY A 45 8.66 -2.70 -1.31
CA GLY A 45 8.35 -3.91 -0.57
C GLY A 45 7.12 -4.66 -1.11
N THR A 46 6.81 -5.78 -0.48
CA THR A 46 5.60 -6.55 -0.76
C THR A 46 4.35 -5.72 -0.46
N GLY A 47 3.38 -5.74 -1.38
CA GLY A 47 2.14 -4.98 -1.27
C GLY A 47 2.24 -3.50 -1.67
N ASP A 48 3.42 -3.04 -2.09
CA ASP A 48 3.53 -1.73 -2.73
C ASP A 48 2.91 -1.76 -4.13
N VAL A 49 2.15 -0.71 -4.45
CA VAL A 49 1.61 -0.47 -5.79
C VAL A 49 2.57 0.45 -6.51
N VAL A 50 2.95 0.09 -7.73
CA VAL A 50 3.89 0.85 -8.57
C VAL A 50 3.26 1.17 -9.92
N ASN A 51 3.47 2.39 -10.41
CA ASN A 51 3.20 2.75 -11.79
C ASN A 51 4.39 2.33 -12.65
N VAL A 52 4.10 1.78 -13.83
CA VAL A 52 5.11 1.39 -14.83
C VAL A 52 5.01 2.36 -15.99
N LEU A 53 6.04 3.19 -16.18
CA LEU A 53 6.07 4.19 -17.24
C LEU A 53 7.16 3.83 -18.26
N PRO A 54 6.85 3.86 -19.57
CA PRO A 54 7.88 3.76 -20.60
C PRO A 54 8.63 5.09 -20.71
N GLU A 55 9.96 5.04 -20.75
CA GLU A 55 10.81 6.21 -20.97
C GLU A 55 11.35 6.26 -22.42
N GLY A 56 11.14 5.18 -23.20
CA GLY A 56 11.73 4.99 -24.53
C GLY A 56 12.87 3.97 -24.49
N ASP A 57 13.33 3.50 -25.66
CA ASP A 57 14.48 2.61 -25.83
C ASP A 57 14.46 1.33 -24.96
N GLY A 58 13.28 0.75 -24.74
CA GLY A 58 13.11 -0.43 -23.91
C GLY A 58 13.30 -0.19 -22.39
N ARG A 59 13.32 1.07 -21.95
CA ARG A 59 13.42 1.45 -20.53
C ARG A 59 12.06 1.57 -19.88
N LEU A 60 11.97 1.04 -18.66
CA LEU A 60 10.81 1.15 -17.79
C LEU A 60 11.20 1.85 -16.49
N VAL A 61 10.41 2.84 -16.10
CA VAL A 61 10.53 3.52 -14.80
C VAL A 61 9.41 3.03 -13.89
N LEU A 62 9.79 2.54 -12.72
CA LEU A 62 8.87 2.10 -11.67
C LEU A 62 8.74 3.19 -10.62
N VAL A 63 7.55 3.78 -10.50
CA VAL A 63 7.27 4.83 -9.51
C VAL A 63 6.32 4.29 -8.45
N ARG A 64 6.76 4.30 -7.19
CA ARG A 64 5.90 3.90 -6.07
C ARG A 64 4.73 4.85 -5.92
N MET A 65 3.52 4.30 -5.92
CA MET A 65 2.31 5.05 -5.65
C MET A 65 2.12 5.25 -4.16
N GLU A 66 1.46 6.35 -3.78
CA GLU A 66 0.99 6.51 -2.41
C GLU A 66 0.08 5.33 -2.07
N ARG A 67 0.41 4.64 -0.97
CA ARG A 67 -0.40 3.51 -0.51
C ARG A 67 -1.81 4.04 -0.24
N PRO A 68 -2.87 3.46 -0.84
CA PRO A 68 -4.22 3.78 -0.42
C PRO A 68 -4.30 3.52 1.08
N LYS A 69 -4.83 4.50 1.84
CA LYS A 69 -4.91 4.40 3.30
C LYS A 69 -5.47 3.03 3.65
N PRO A 70 -4.76 2.22 4.48
CA PRO A 70 -5.23 0.88 4.80
C PRO A 70 -6.64 1.01 5.35
N LYS A 71 -7.59 0.24 4.78
CA LYS A 71 -8.96 0.21 5.30
C LYS A 71 -8.86 -0.03 6.82
N PRO A 72 -9.54 0.78 7.65
CA PRO A 72 -9.49 0.58 9.08
C PRO A 72 -9.94 -0.86 9.36
N ARG A 73 -9.05 -1.67 9.97
CA ARG A 73 -9.44 -3.00 10.43
C ARG A 73 -10.60 -2.80 11.41
N ASN A 74 -11.70 -3.51 11.21
CA ASN A 74 -12.78 -3.54 12.18
C ASN A 74 -12.19 -3.98 13.52
N LYS A 75 -12.08 -3.04 14.47
CA LYS A 75 -11.53 -3.31 15.79
C LYS A 75 -12.56 -4.17 16.52
N VAL A 76 -12.31 -5.47 16.59
CA VAL A 76 -13.09 -6.38 17.43
C VAL A 76 -12.56 -6.22 18.86
N ARG A 77 -13.41 -5.73 19.77
CA ARG A 77 -13.06 -5.59 21.18
C ARG A 77 -13.65 -6.75 21.96
N ILE A 78 -12.82 -7.49 22.68
CA ILE A 78 -13.31 -8.47 23.66
C ILE A 78 -13.89 -7.67 24.83
N ILE A 79 -15.19 -7.80 25.08
CA ILE A 79 -15.85 -7.12 26.21
C ILE A 79 -15.66 -7.94 27.48
N ARG A 80 -15.89 -9.26 27.39
CA ARG A 80 -15.86 -10.16 28.54
C ARG A 80 -15.58 -11.59 28.09
N ARG A 81 -15.01 -12.42 28.96
CA ARG A 81 -14.94 -13.88 28.77
C ARG A 81 -15.86 -14.58 29.78
N LYS A 82 -16.63 -15.57 29.33
CA LYS A 82 -17.42 -16.46 30.18
C LYS A 82 -16.92 -17.89 29.93
N GLY A 83 -16.09 -18.40 30.85
CA GLY A 83 -15.37 -19.67 30.65
C GLY A 83 -14.45 -19.62 29.42
N LYS A 84 -14.58 -20.61 28.52
CA LYS A 84 -13.81 -20.68 27.25
C LYS A 84 -14.36 -19.78 26.13
N HIS A 85 -15.48 -19.09 26.33
CA HIS A 85 -16.11 -18.26 25.29
C HIS A 85 -15.86 -16.76 25.51
N SER A 86 -15.41 -16.07 24.45
CA SER A 86 -15.25 -14.61 24.44
C SER A 86 -16.51 -13.93 23.89
N LEU A 87 -17.04 -12.98 24.66
CA LEU A 87 -18.03 -12.02 24.18
C LEU A 87 -17.31 -10.87 23.49
N LEU A 88 -17.62 -10.68 22.20
CA LEU A 88 -16.98 -9.72 21.32
C LEU A 88 -17.97 -8.60 21.00
N SER A 89 -17.49 -7.36 20.95
CA SER A 89 -18.19 -6.25 20.30
C SER A 89 -17.47 -5.90 19.01
N ILE A 90 -18.28 -5.74 17.97
CA ILE A 90 -17.87 -5.30 16.65
C ILE A 90 -18.59 -3.97 16.42
N GLY A 91 -17.86 -2.92 16.06
CA GLY A 91 -18.43 -1.60 15.77
C GLY A 91 -18.44 -0.62 16.95
N ARG A 92 -19.29 0.41 16.86
CA ARG A 92 -19.40 1.47 17.87
C ARG A 92 -20.08 0.93 19.13
N PRO A 93 -19.57 1.20 20.34
CA PRO A 93 -20.28 0.87 21.57
C PRO A 93 -21.58 1.67 21.63
N VAL A 94 -22.71 0.97 21.78
CA VAL A 94 -24.02 1.59 21.98
C VAL A 94 -24.18 1.92 23.46
N SER A 95 -24.54 3.16 23.79
CA SER A 95 -24.76 3.54 25.20
C SER A 95 -26.10 3.01 25.71
N ARG A 96 -26.27 2.89 27.03
CA ARG A 96 -27.57 2.50 27.60
C ARG A 96 -28.68 3.48 27.21
N GLU A 97 -28.37 4.77 27.16
CA GLU A 97 -29.31 5.82 26.76
C GLU A 97 -29.78 5.63 25.30
N GLU A 98 -28.86 5.28 24.39
CA GLU A 98 -29.20 4.96 23.00
C GLU A 98 -30.10 3.71 22.92
N ILE A 99 -29.88 2.71 23.78
CA ILE A 99 -30.74 1.52 23.86
C ILE A 99 -32.14 1.90 24.35
N PHE A 100 -32.26 2.65 25.43
CA PHE A 100 -33.56 3.04 25.98
C PHE A 100 -34.34 3.90 24.98
N LYS A 101 -33.69 4.86 24.34
CA LYS A 101 -34.29 5.69 23.30
C LYS A 101 -34.77 4.87 22.09
N ALA A 102 -34.04 3.82 21.70
CA ALA A 102 -34.46 2.92 20.63
C ALA A 102 -35.65 2.04 21.05
N LEU A 103 -35.73 1.66 22.33
CA LEU A 103 -36.81 0.84 22.87
C LEU A 103 -38.12 1.64 23.07
N GLU A 104 -38.04 2.94 23.33
CA GLU A 104 -39.20 3.85 23.40
C GLU A 104 -40.02 3.88 22.09
N GLN A 105 -39.41 3.50 20.96
CA GLN A 105 -40.04 3.50 19.64
C GLN A 105 -40.94 2.28 19.38
N PHE A 106 -40.96 1.29 20.28
CA PHE A 106 -41.81 0.11 20.17
C PHE A 106 -43.02 0.22 21.14
N PRO A 107 -44.27 0.02 20.67
CA PRO A 107 -45.42 -0.06 21.57
C PRO A 107 -45.33 -1.29 22.50
N PRO A 108 -46.02 -1.27 23.66
CA PRO A 108 -45.95 -2.32 24.68
C PRO A 108 -46.48 -3.69 24.22
#